data_AF-A0A353T1T3-F1
#
_entry.id   AF-A0A353T1T3-F1
#
_cell.length_a   1.000
_cell.length_b   1.000
_cell.length_c   1.000
_cell.angle_alpha   90.00
_cell.angle_beta   90.00
_cell.angle_gamma   90.00
#
_symmetry.space_group_name_H-M   'P 1'
#
loop_
_entity.id
_entity.type
_entity.pdbx_description
1 polymer ?
#
loop_
_entity_poly.entity_id
_entity_poly.type
_entity_poly.pdbx_seq_one_letter_code
_entity_poly.pdbx_strand_id
1 'polypeptide(L)'
;MKAPLFADQDFYITEYGAKGDGIHRNTESIARAVEDCSLKGGGRVVVPAGVWRTGPISLRSNVNLHVQEGALVVFSKCIDDYPLVSSNFEGKRKKKKGGLF
;
A
#
# COMPACT_ATOMS: atom_id res chain seq x y z
N MET A 1 16.35 19.85 1.69
CA MET A 1 15.84 18.47 1.55
C MET A 1 15.59 18.20 0.08
N LYS A 2 16.06 17.08 -0.48
CA LYS A 2 15.83 16.71 -1.88
C LYS A 2 14.67 15.71 -1.91
N ALA A 3 13.70 15.92 -2.79
CA ALA A 3 12.63 14.96 -2.99
C ALA A 3 13.20 13.63 -3.51
N PRO A 4 12.62 12.48 -3.12
CA PRO A 4 12.96 11.21 -3.74
C PRO A 4 12.66 11.28 -5.24
N LEU A 5 13.56 10.72 -6.04
CA LEU A 5 13.39 10.59 -7.49
C LEU A 5 12.75 9.23 -7.76
N PHE A 6 11.72 9.21 -8.59
CA PHE A 6 11.05 8.00 -9.05
C PHE A 6 11.14 7.92 -10.56
N ALA A 7 11.12 6.72 -11.12
CA ALA A 7 10.99 6.54 -12.55
C ALA A 7 9.63 7.07 -13.04
N ASP A 8 9.56 7.54 -14.28
CA ASP A 8 8.31 7.98 -14.91
C ASP A 8 7.54 6.77 -15.45
N GLN A 9 7.01 5.96 -14.53
CA GLN A 9 6.25 4.75 -14.82
C GLN A 9 5.07 4.64 -13.87
N ASP A 10 3.89 4.34 -14.40
CA ASP A 10 2.65 4.22 -13.64
C ASP A 10 2.15 2.78 -13.59
N PHE A 11 1.80 2.35 -12.39
CA PHE A 11 1.27 1.03 -12.07
C PHE A 11 -0.11 1.21 -11.43
N TYR A 12 -1.15 1.23 -12.25
CA TYR A 12 -2.53 1.35 -11.77
C TYR A 12 -2.98 0.07 -11.09
N ILE A 13 -3.47 0.16 -9.86
CA ILE A 13 -3.93 -1.01 -9.10
C ILE A 13 -5.08 -1.77 -9.79
N THR A 14 -5.85 -1.10 -10.66
CA THR A 14 -6.94 -1.68 -11.45
C THR A 14 -6.43 -2.72 -12.45
N GLU A 15 -5.23 -2.53 -13.01
CA GLU A 15 -4.58 -3.49 -13.92
C GLU A 15 -4.18 -4.78 -13.20
N TYR A 16 -4.10 -4.73 -11.87
CA TYR A 16 -3.84 -5.88 -10.99
C TYR A 16 -5.12 -6.48 -10.40
N GLY A 17 -6.28 -6.09 -10.93
CA GLY A 17 -7.58 -6.61 -10.53
C GLY A 17 -8.23 -5.93 -9.33
N ALA A 18 -7.69 -4.79 -8.86
CA ALA A 18 -8.31 -4.03 -7.78
C ALA A 18 -9.68 -3.47 -8.22
N LYS A 19 -10.64 -3.43 -7.29
CA LYS A 19 -11.97 -2.85 -7.49
C LYS A 19 -12.25 -1.79 -6.43
N GLY A 20 -12.65 -0.60 -6.88
CA GLY A 20 -12.96 0.57 -6.05
C GLY A 20 -14.39 0.59 -5.53
N ASP A 21 -15.01 -0.58 -5.34
CA ASP A 21 -16.43 -0.75 -4.96
C ASP A 21 -16.68 -0.66 -3.44
N GLY A 22 -15.62 -0.51 -2.64
CA GLY A 22 -15.71 -0.45 -1.18
C GLY A 22 -16.06 -1.76 -0.50
N ILE A 23 -16.12 -2.88 -1.22
CA ILE A 23 -16.40 -4.23 -0.66
C ILE A 23 -15.27 -5.22 -0.98
N HIS A 24 -14.61 -5.06 -2.13
CA HIS A 24 -13.55 -5.95 -2.60
C HIS A 24 -12.28 -5.80 -1.77
N ARG A 25 -11.62 -6.92 -1.45
CA ARG A 25 -10.35 -6.92 -0.72
C ARG A 25 -9.19 -6.75 -1.69
N ASN A 26 -8.68 -5.53 -1.80
CA ASN A 26 -7.64 -5.12 -2.75
C ASN A 26 -6.20 -5.42 -2.30
N THR A 27 -5.99 -6.05 -1.13
CA THR A 27 -4.67 -6.26 -0.53
C THR A 27 -3.68 -6.92 -1.49
N GLU A 28 -4.11 -7.97 -2.19
CA GLU A 28 -3.25 -8.73 -3.11
C GLU A 28 -2.94 -7.94 -4.39
N SER A 29 -3.93 -7.24 -4.95
CA SER A 29 -3.76 -6.40 -6.13
C SER A 29 -2.78 -5.24 -5.86
N ILE A 30 -2.90 -4.59 -4.71
CA ILE A 30 -1.99 -3.52 -4.29
C ILE A 30 -0.58 -4.08 -4.06
N ALA A 31 -0.45 -5.24 -3.39
CA ALA A 31 0.85 -5.87 -3.16
C ALA A 31 1.54 -6.24 -4.47
N ARG A 32 0.81 -6.77 -5.46
CA ARG A 32 1.35 -7.08 -6.80
C ARG A 32 1.78 -5.82 -7.55
N ALA A 33 0.99 -4.75 -7.50
CA ALA A 33 1.36 -3.47 -8.12
C ALA A 33 2.66 -2.90 -7.52
N VAL A 34 2.80 -2.95 -6.20
CA VAL A 34 4.02 -2.50 -5.48
C VAL A 34 5.22 -3.38 -5.83
N GLU A 35 5.05 -4.69 -5.89
CA GLU A 35 6.11 -5.62 -6.26
C GLU A 35 6.59 -5.39 -7.69
N ASP A 36 5.68 -5.33 -8.67
CA ASP A 36 6.03 -5.11 -10.07
C ASP A 36 6.67 -3.74 -10.29
N CYS A 37 6.13 -2.69 -9.64
CA CYS A 37 6.73 -1.36 -9.63
C CYS A 37 8.17 -1.38 -9.11
N SER A 38 8.43 -2.10 -8.03
CA SER A 38 9.78 -2.22 -7.47
C SER A 38 10.72 -3.01 -8.37
N LEU A 39 10.25 -4.11 -8.98
CA LEU A 39 11.05 -4.96 -9.86
C LEU A 39 11.41 -4.28 -11.18
N LYS A 40 10.55 -3.38 -11.68
CA LYS A 40 10.77 -2.60 -12.90
C LYS A 40 11.61 -1.33 -12.70
N GLY A 41 12.28 -1.21 -11.56
CA GLY A 41 13.19 -0.10 -11.27
C GLY A 41 12.55 1.09 -10.55
N GLY A 42 11.29 0.97 -10.13
CA GLY A 42 10.55 2.00 -9.41
C GLY A 42 9.52 2.72 -10.27
N GLY A 43 8.78 3.63 -9.65
CA GLY A 43 7.69 4.35 -10.30
C GLY A 43 6.58 4.73 -9.33
N ARG A 44 5.38 4.97 -9.87
CA ARG A 44 4.18 5.33 -9.13
C ARG A 44 3.17 4.19 -9.16
N VAL A 45 2.77 3.70 -7.99
CA VAL A 45 1.59 2.84 -7.84
C VAL A 45 0.38 3.75 -7.68
N VAL A 46 -0.50 3.77 -8.68
CA VAL A 46 -1.61 4.72 -8.77
C VAL A 46 -2.89 4.10 -8.22
N VAL A 47 -3.48 4.77 -7.24
CA VAL A 47 -4.80 4.44 -6.68
C VAL A 47 -5.79 5.48 -7.20
N PRO A 48 -6.64 5.13 -8.20
CA PRO A 48 -7.57 6.08 -8.81
C PRO A 48 -8.77 6.34 -7.89
N ALA A 49 -9.63 7.28 -8.29
CA ALA A 49 -10.87 7.58 -7.56
C ALA A 49 -11.71 6.32 -7.31
N GLY A 50 -12.27 6.19 -6.10
CA GLY A 50 -13.00 5.00 -5.66
C GLY A 50 -12.73 4.63 -4.20
N VAL A 51 -13.38 3.57 -3.71
CA VAL A 51 -13.21 3.08 -2.33
C VAL A 51 -12.46 1.76 -2.33
N TRP A 52 -11.26 1.74 -1.76
CA TRP A 52 -10.31 0.65 -1.86
C TRP A 52 -10.09 0.01 -0.48
N ARG A 53 -10.79 -1.09 -0.20
CA ARG A 53 -10.55 -1.85 1.03
C ARG A 53 -9.29 -2.68 0.93
N THR A 54 -8.42 -2.60 1.94
CA THR A 54 -7.14 -3.32 1.97
C THR A 54 -6.71 -3.66 3.39
N GLY A 55 -5.91 -4.71 3.53
CA GLY A 55 -5.08 -4.93 4.72
C GLY A 55 -3.85 -3.99 4.72
N PRO A 56 -2.78 -4.33 5.46
CA PRO A 56 -1.57 -3.52 5.47
C PRO A 56 -0.93 -3.44 4.07
N ILE A 57 -0.41 -2.26 3.73
CA ILE A 57 0.35 -2.04 2.50
C ILE A 57 1.84 -2.03 2.87
N SER A 58 2.60 -2.98 2.31
CA SER A 58 4.05 -3.03 2.47
C SER A 58 4.74 -2.38 1.28
N LEU A 59 5.27 -1.16 1.48
CA LEU A 59 6.03 -0.47 0.44
C LEU A 59 7.42 -1.10 0.24
N ARG A 60 7.89 -1.08 -1.01
CA ARG A 60 9.26 -1.46 -1.40
C ARG A 60 10.06 -0.22 -1.83
N SER A 61 11.37 -0.39 -2.00
CA SER A 61 12.25 0.70 -2.46
C SER A 61 11.80 1.22 -3.84
N ASN A 62 11.98 2.52 -4.05
CA ASN A 62 11.67 3.22 -5.31
C ASN A 62 10.18 3.19 -5.72
N VAL A 63 9.27 2.87 -4.79
CA VAL A 63 7.83 2.90 -5.03
C VAL A 63 7.22 4.17 -4.45
N ASN A 64 6.50 4.91 -5.29
CA ASN A 64 5.67 6.04 -4.89
C ASN A 64 4.19 5.61 -4.89
N LEU A 65 3.57 5.51 -3.72
CA LEU A 65 2.13 5.27 -3.64
C LEU A 65 1.37 6.58 -3.88
N HIS A 66 0.75 6.69 -5.04
CA HIS A 66 0.05 7.89 -5.49
C HIS A 66 -1.47 7.72 -5.38
N VAL A 67 -2.04 8.25 -4.30
CA VAL A 67 -3.49 8.25 -4.07
C VAL A 67 -4.08 9.48 -4.73
N GLN A 68 -4.85 9.27 -5.80
CA GLN A 68 -5.45 10.36 -6.57
C GLN A 68 -6.62 11.01 -5.81
N GLU A 69 -6.98 12.21 -6.26
CA GLU A 69 -8.18 12.88 -5.78
C GLU A 69 -9.42 11.97 -5.95
N GLY A 70 -10.27 11.92 -4.92
CA GLY A 70 -11.45 11.05 -4.90
C GLY A 70 -11.18 9.58 -4.56
N ALA A 71 -9.92 9.20 -4.29
CA ALA A 71 -9.59 7.85 -3.81
C ALA A 71 -9.66 7.77 -2.28
N LEU A 72 -10.36 6.75 -1.76
CA LEU A 72 -10.44 6.44 -0.34
C LEU A 72 -9.86 5.06 -0.06
N VAL A 73 -8.68 5.01 0.58
CA VAL A 73 -8.07 3.75 1.02
C VAL A 73 -8.59 3.41 2.41
N VAL A 74 -9.32 2.31 2.52
CA VAL A 74 -9.95 1.85 3.77
C VAL A 74 -9.20 0.63 4.29
N PHE A 75 -8.48 0.83 5.39
CA PHE A 75 -7.78 -0.26 6.06
C PHE A 75 -8.74 -1.19 6.80
N SER A 76 -8.48 -2.49 6.71
CA SER A 76 -9.24 -3.51 7.43
C SER A 76 -9.18 -3.25 8.94
N LYS A 77 -10.31 -3.47 9.63
CA LYS A 77 -10.38 -3.46 11.10
C LYS A 77 -10.05 -4.82 11.71
N CYS A 78 -9.93 -5.87 10.89
CA CYS A 78 -9.62 -7.21 11.37
C CYS A 78 -8.14 -7.28 11.76
N ILE A 79 -7.90 -7.56 13.03
CA ILE A 79 -6.55 -7.58 13.60
C ILE A 79 -5.68 -8.71 13.04
N ASP A 80 -6.31 -9.76 12.51
CA ASP A 80 -5.63 -10.91 11.93
C ASP A 80 -5.09 -10.61 10.53
N ASP A 81 -5.58 -9.55 9.88
CA ASP A 81 -5.00 -9.05 8.62
C ASP A 81 -3.63 -8.38 8.83
N TYR A 82 -3.22 -8.16 10.09
CA TYR A 82 -1.98 -7.47 10.42
C TYR A 82 -0.97 -8.40 11.12
N PRO A 83 -0.02 -8.98 10.36
CA PRO A 83 1.01 -9.82 10.95
C PRO A 83 1.94 -9.03 11.88
N LEU A 84 2.63 -9.77 12.75
CA LEU A 84 3.65 -9.21 13.62
C LEU A 84 4.83 -8.69 12.80
N VAL A 85 5.09 -7.39 12.85
CA VAL A 85 6.25 -6.76 12.23
C VAL A 85 7.12 -6.12 13.30
N SER A 86 8.42 -5.98 13.02
CA SER A 86 9.31 -5.21 13.90
C SER A 86 8.89 -3.76 13.88
N SER A 87 8.43 -3.24 15.02
CA SER A 87 8.05 -1.85 15.17
C SER A 87 8.67 -1.27 16.43
N ASN A 88 8.58 0.04 16.59
CA ASN A 88 8.99 0.73 17.82
C ASN A 88 7.73 1.09 18.60
N PHE A 89 7.71 0.77 19.89
CA PHE A 89 6.66 1.19 20.81
C PHE A 89 7.29 1.88 22.02
N GLU A 90 6.91 3.14 22.26
CA GLU A 90 7.43 3.96 23.36
C GLU A 90 8.98 3.99 23.41
N GLY A 91 9.62 4.12 22.25
CA GLY A 91 11.08 4.14 22.14
C GLY A 91 11.78 2.78 22.32
N LYS A 92 11.04 1.70 22.57
CA LYS A 92 11.58 0.34 22.71
C LYS A 92 11.23 -0.49 21.47
N ARG A 93 12.24 -1.14 20.87
CA ARG A 93 12.04 -2.05 19.74
C ARG A 93 11.25 -3.28 20.20
N LYS A 94 10.04 -3.49 19.67
CA LYS A 94 9.18 -4.63 19.99
C LYS A 94 8.52 -5.17 18.72
N LYS A 95 8.37 -6.50 18.61
CA LYS A 95 7.52 -7.08 17.56
C LYS A 95 6.05 -6.84 17.95
N LYS A 96 5.25 -6.22 17.08
CA LYS A 96 3.82 -5.95 17.32
C LYS A 96 3.00 -6.21 16.05
N LYS A 97 1.72 -6.57 16.20
CA LYS A 97 0.80 -6.68 15.06
C LYS A 97 0.54 -5.25 14.58
N GLY A 98 0.62 -5.02 13.27
CA GLY A 98 0.25 -3.71 12.71
C GLY A 98 -1.16 -3.34 13.17
N GLY A 99 -1.39 -2.12 13.67
CA GLY A 99 -2.75 -1.69 14.06
C GLY A 99 -3.22 -1.98 15.49
N LEU A 100 -2.38 -2.55 16.38
CA LEU A 100 -2.66 -2.48 17.83
C LEU A 100 -2.18 -1.13 18.39
N PHE A 101 -3.14 -0.26 18.70
CA PHE A 101 -3.02 0.73 19.77
C PHE A 101 -3.39 0.07 21.10
#